data_AF-A0A8I3AEJ1-F1
#
_entry.id   AF-A0A8I3AEJ1-F1
#
_cell.length_a   1.000
_cell.length_b   1.000
_cell.length_c   1.000
_cell.angle_alpha   90.00
_cell.angle_beta   90.00
_cell.angle_gamma   90.00
#
_symmetry.space_group_name_H-M   'P 1'
#
loop_
_entity.id
_entity.type
_entity.pdbx_description
1 polymer ?
#
loop_
_entity_poly.entity_id
_entity_poly.type
_entity_poly.pdbx_seq_one_letter_code
_entity_poly.pdbx_strand_id
1 'polypeptide(L)'
;MPLEFPYQVPPIPPSETDTVDKAAYIEKWLRAHEATIPAETSPSPNGLTKWVSQVRDEKRVLVGLSETCLRDCLPHLDIGDAFAVLGRPALVQSSSDSNLEAAGEAGEEARVGDFGQDAETSPAARVRQELVDVLSGHAVLMSVDGQGYAPWSLRYSGHQFGSWAGQLGDGRAISIVSTPHPVERDQEQHLLVKVINRVLYKLDDLVRPYVHKILVVIERLLIDKDCYTRIEGGEYVRNTAAPHSPSSPLPLAVCRSKKSWQACHTGIQIVLQIAIMMGYISAKVRQQAADLTTRLAVVIKQCGEDQLLSKLGLVLFEQLGEEYPDTLGSVIAAEGAITNVVGMTQMNPPVKDLLPQMTPILRNRHEKVQEASINLIGRITDRGAEFVPAREWMRICFELLDLLKAHKKVIRRAAVNSFGYIAKSLGPQDVLSVLLTNLRVQECQSRVCSTVAIPIVAETCGPFTCIPAILNEYRTAELNVRTGCLKALTFVFEYVGPQSAYYVDSVVTMLEDALTDRDLVHRQTAMSS
;
A
#
# COMPACT_ATOMS: atom_id res chain seq x y z
N MET A 1 0.72 27.92 -9.52
CA MET A 1 1.00 27.17 -10.77
C MET A 1 0.21 25.87 -10.73
N PRO A 2 -0.52 25.48 -11.78
CA PRO A 2 -1.26 24.22 -11.81
C PRO A 2 -0.31 23.11 -12.28
N LEU A 3 0.37 22.45 -11.34
CA LEU A 3 1.00 21.16 -11.58
C LEU A 3 0.62 20.26 -10.40
N GLU A 4 -0.02 19.13 -10.70
CA GLU A 4 -0.42 18.17 -9.68
C GLU A 4 0.80 17.48 -9.10
N PHE A 5 0.80 17.34 -7.77
CA PHE A 5 1.84 16.67 -7.01
C PHE A 5 1.76 15.14 -7.24
N PRO A 6 2.88 14.42 -7.40
CA PRO A 6 4.27 14.88 -7.36
C PRO A 6 4.73 15.50 -8.69
N TYR A 7 5.52 16.57 -8.59
CA TYR A 7 6.11 17.24 -9.75
C TYR A 7 7.06 16.29 -10.50
N GLN A 8 6.57 15.63 -11.56
CA GLN A 8 7.43 14.96 -12.54
C GLN A 8 8.25 16.03 -13.23
N VAL A 9 9.51 16.18 -12.81
CA VAL A 9 10.51 16.91 -13.59
C VAL A 9 10.82 16.03 -14.79
N PRO A 10 10.43 16.39 -16.03
CA PRO A 10 10.78 15.59 -17.19
C PRO A 10 12.30 15.51 -17.29
N PRO A 11 12.87 14.32 -17.58
CA PRO A 11 14.31 14.19 -17.77
C PRO A 11 14.73 15.13 -18.91
N ILE A 12 15.81 15.88 -18.68
CA ILE A 12 16.40 16.74 -19.71
C ILE A 12 16.75 15.82 -20.90
N PRO A 13 16.22 16.07 -22.10
CA PRO A 13 16.57 15.26 -23.26
C PRO A 13 18.08 15.33 -23.47
N PRO A 14 18.76 14.21 -23.74
CA PRO A 14 20.20 14.20 -23.94
C PRO A 14 20.52 15.15 -25.10
N SER A 15 21.32 16.19 -24.83
CA SER A 15 21.87 17.03 -25.90
C SER A 15 22.71 16.14 -26.82
N GLU A 16 22.50 16.25 -28.13
CA GLU A 16 23.03 15.36 -29.20
C GLU A 16 24.57 15.34 -29.36
N THR A 17 25.34 15.75 -28.37
CA THR A 17 26.81 15.72 -28.42
C THR A 17 27.40 15.09 -27.16
N ASP A 18 28.06 13.94 -27.39
CA ASP A 18 29.11 13.28 -26.58
C ASP A 18 28.75 11.94 -25.91
N THR A 19 28.51 10.94 -26.76
CA THR A 19 28.43 9.51 -26.46
C THR A 19 29.76 8.78 -26.68
N VAL A 20 30.86 9.22 -26.06
CA VAL A 20 32.16 8.49 -26.19
C VAL A 20 32.70 7.96 -24.87
N ASP A 21 32.43 8.57 -23.72
CA ASP A 21 32.78 7.98 -22.42
C ASP A 21 31.86 8.50 -21.29
N LYS A 22 30.95 7.63 -20.83
CA LYS A 22 29.96 7.97 -19.79
C LYS A 22 30.60 8.24 -18.43
N ALA A 23 31.71 7.57 -18.11
CA ALA A 23 32.41 7.80 -16.85
C ALA A 23 33.12 9.16 -16.88
N ALA A 24 33.81 9.47 -17.98
CA ALA A 24 34.42 10.77 -18.19
C ALA A 24 33.38 11.90 -18.24
N TYR A 25 32.18 11.65 -18.79
CA TYR A 25 31.08 12.62 -18.77
C TYR A 25 30.59 12.90 -17.36
N ILE A 26 30.32 11.85 -16.55
CA ILE A 26 29.89 12.01 -15.16
C ILE A 26 30.97 12.72 -14.33
N GLU A 27 32.24 12.34 -14.50
CA GLU A 27 33.36 12.99 -13.82
C GLU A 27 33.54 14.44 -14.24
N LYS A 28 33.42 14.74 -15.54
CA LYS A 28 33.42 16.10 -16.08
C LYS A 28 32.23 16.91 -15.55
N TRP A 29 31.05 16.31 -15.45
CA TRP A 29 29.85 16.94 -14.91
C TRP A 29 30.00 17.22 -13.40
N LEU A 30 30.45 16.25 -12.60
CA LEU A 30 30.71 16.42 -11.17
C LEU A 30 31.78 17.48 -10.92
N ARG A 31 32.88 17.45 -11.69
CA ARG A 31 33.97 18.43 -11.60
C ARG A 31 33.50 19.85 -11.97
N ALA A 32 32.59 19.96 -12.94
CA ALA A 32 31.99 21.24 -13.30
C ALA A 32 31.06 21.81 -12.20
N HIS A 33 30.51 20.93 -11.35
CA HIS A 33 29.61 21.26 -10.23
C HIS A 33 30.31 21.26 -8.86
N GLU A 34 31.62 21.00 -8.82
CA GLU A 34 32.42 21.00 -7.61
C GLU A 34 32.80 22.44 -7.21
N ALA A 35 32.67 22.76 -5.92
CA ALA A 35 32.93 24.09 -5.41
C ALA A 35 34.45 24.34 -5.27
N THR A 36 35.12 24.66 -6.38
CA THR A 36 36.59 24.87 -6.42
C THR A 36 37.01 26.33 -6.55
N ILE A 37 36.08 27.26 -6.78
CA ILE A 37 36.41 28.68 -6.98
C ILE A 37 36.10 29.45 -5.71
N PRO A 38 37.07 30.15 -5.09
CA PRO A 38 36.78 31.03 -3.96
C PRO A 38 35.97 32.24 -4.45
N ALA A 39 34.85 32.51 -3.80
CA ALA A 39 34.03 33.69 -4.07
C ALA A 39 34.64 34.93 -3.39
N GLU A 40 34.56 36.09 -4.05
CA GLU A 40 34.95 37.39 -3.47
C GLU A 40 33.95 37.79 -2.38
N THR A 41 34.16 37.28 -1.16
CA THR A 41 33.40 37.64 0.04
C THR A 41 34.28 38.37 1.03
N SER A 42 33.69 39.29 1.80
CA SER A 42 34.34 39.94 2.95
C SER A 42 35.02 38.89 3.84
N PRO A 43 36.27 39.08 4.28
CA PRO A 43 36.95 38.10 5.11
C PRO A 43 36.14 37.88 6.39
N SER A 44 35.69 36.64 6.61
CA SER A 44 35.00 36.30 7.84
C SER A 44 36.00 36.32 9.00
N PRO A 45 35.61 36.80 10.19
CA PRO A 45 36.50 36.84 11.36
C PRO A 45 36.99 35.45 11.81
N ASN A 46 36.34 34.38 11.34
CA ASN A 46 36.60 33.00 11.73
C ASN A 46 37.35 32.18 10.65
N GLY A 47 37.84 32.79 9.58
CA GLY A 47 38.67 32.11 8.56
C GLY A 47 37.90 31.17 7.62
N LEU A 48 36.56 31.25 7.58
CA LEU A 48 35.73 30.56 6.61
C LEU A 48 35.68 31.35 5.29
N THR A 49 35.95 30.66 4.20
CA THR A 49 35.89 31.20 2.84
C THR A 49 34.77 30.50 2.08
N LYS A 50 34.07 31.25 1.22
CA LYS A 50 33.00 30.72 0.38
C LYS A 50 33.58 30.19 -0.91
N TRP A 51 33.16 28.99 -1.29
CA TRP A 51 33.56 28.31 -2.51
C TRP A 51 32.35 28.05 -3.38
N VAL A 52 32.48 28.27 -4.67
CA VAL A 52 31.42 28.13 -5.66
C VAL A 52 31.86 27.27 -6.84
N SER A 53 30.87 26.68 -7.50
CA SER A 53 31.01 25.87 -8.71
C SER A 53 31.20 26.74 -9.97
N GLN A 54 31.79 26.17 -11.01
CA GLN A 54 31.93 26.79 -12.34
C GLN A 54 30.59 26.98 -13.05
N VAL A 55 29.63 26.07 -12.85
CA VAL A 55 28.30 26.08 -13.48
C VAL A 55 27.24 26.46 -12.44
N ARG A 56 26.40 27.48 -12.72
CA ARG A 56 25.38 28.02 -11.80
C ARG A 56 24.01 28.33 -12.44
N ASP A 57 23.63 27.60 -13.49
CA ASP A 57 22.53 27.98 -14.39
C ASP A 57 21.10 27.83 -13.83
N GLU A 58 20.93 27.22 -12.65
CA GLU A 58 19.59 26.91 -12.12
C GLU A 58 19.07 27.97 -11.14
N LYS A 59 17.96 28.68 -11.38
CA LYS A 59 17.41 29.64 -10.39
C LYS A 59 16.88 28.91 -9.15
N ARG A 60 17.45 29.17 -7.96
CA ARG A 60 16.98 28.61 -6.68
C ARG A 60 15.93 29.52 -6.04
N VAL A 61 14.84 28.94 -5.54
CA VAL A 61 13.74 29.67 -4.89
C VAL A 61 13.56 29.13 -3.46
N LEU A 62 13.53 30.03 -2.49
CA LEU A 62 13.20 29.70 -1.10
C LEU A 62 11.69 29.45 -1.00
N VAL A 63 11.30 28.24 -0.60
CA VAL A 63 9.88 27.82 -0.55
C VAL A 63 9.30 27.89 0.87
N GLY A 64 10.14 27.82 1.90
CA GLY A 64 9.72 27.90 3.29
C GLY A 64 10.88 27.94 4.26
N LEU A 65 10.68 28.61 5.40
CA LEU A 65 11.64 28.74 6.49
C LEU A 65 10.85 28.69 7.82
N SER A 66 11.34 27.93 8.79
CA SER A 66 10.71 27.85 10.12
C SER A 66 11.20 29.00 10.99
N GLU A 67 10.31 29.91 11.34
CA GLU A 67 10.59 31.05 12.23
C GLU A 67 11.01 30.61 13.63
N THR A 68 10.35 29.59 14.17
CA THR A 68 10.68 29.01 15.47
C THR A 68 12.08 28.41 15.49
N CYS A 69 12.47 27.66 14.45
CA CYS A 69 13.81 27.08 14.36
C CYS A 69 14.90 28.14 14.28
N LEU A 70 14.68 29.21 13.50
CA LEU A 70 15.65 30.30 13.42
C LEU A 70 15.80 30.99 14.78
N ARG A 71 14.69 31.37 15.42
CA ARG A 71 14.72 32.06 16.71
C ARG A 71 15.36 31.22 17.81
N ASP A 72 15.04 29.92 17.86
CA ASP A 72 15.39 29.07 18.99
C ASP A 72 16.80 28.45 18.82
N CYS A 73 17.24 28.17 17.57
CA CYS A 73 18.51 27.49 17.31
C CYS A 73 19.59 28.40 16.71
N LEU A 74 19.20 29.40 15.90
CA LEU A 74 20.12 30.25 15.15
C LEU A 74 19.75 31.75 15.26
N PRO A 75 19.58 32.31 16.48
CA PRO A 75 19.09 33.68 16.67
C PRO A 75 20.03 34.75 16.11
N HIS A 76 21.28 34.38 15.84
CA HIS A 76 22.31 35.28 15.31
C HIS A 76 22.49 35.17 13.79
N LEU A 77 21.76 34.26 13.13
CA LEU A 77 21.86 34.07 11.68
C LEU A 77 21.03 35.14 10.97
N ASP A 78 21.72 36.02 10.23
CA ASP A 78 21.07 36.97 9.34
C ASP A 78 20.51 36.23 8.11
N ILE A 79 19.22 36.41 7.88
CA ILE A 79 18.45 35.80 6.79
C ILE A 79 17.93 36.85 5.79
N GLY A 80 18.31 38.11 5.97
CA GLY A 80 17.85 39.23 5.16
C GLY A 80 16.33 39.38 5.19
N ASP A 81 15.73 39.44 4.01
CA ASP A 81 14.30 39.66 3.77
C ASP A 81 13.51 38.35 3.54
N ALA A 82 14.06 37.19 3.97
CA ALA A 82 13.46 35.88 3.73
C ALA A 82 12.00 35.75 4.21
N PHE A 83 11.67 36.22 5.43
CA PHE A 83 10.29 36.17 5.94
C PHE A 83 9.35 37.17 5.25
N ALA A 84 9.88 38.30 4.78
CA ALA A 84 9.09 39.25 3.99
C ALA A 84 8.68 38.65 2.63
N VAL A 85 9.56 37.86 2.00
CA VAL A 85 9.26 37.15 0.75
C VAL A 85 8.34 35.95 0.95
N LEU A 86 8.54 35.18 2.02
CA LEU A 86 7.70 34.01 2.32
C LEU A 86 6.29 34.39 2.79
N GLY A 87 6.14 35.55 3.43
CA GLY A 87 4.88 36.00 4.01
C GLY A 87 4.39 35.09 5.15
N ARG A 88 3.16 35.35 5.64
CA ARG A 88 2.51 34.47 6.62
C ARG A 88 1.92 33.25 5.89
N PRO A 89 2.28 32.01 6.28
CA PRO A 89 1.74 30.81 5.65
C PRO A 89 0.24 30.71 5.92
N ALA A 90 -0.59 30.89 4.89
CA ALA A 90 -2.04 30.77 4.98
C ALA A 90 -2.57 29.88 3.86
N LEU A 91 -3.44 28.92 4.20
CA LEU A 91 -4.10 28.03 3.22
C LEU A 91 -5.15 28.77 2.38
N VAL A 92 -5.68 29.87 2.91
CA VAL A 92 -6.61 30.79 2.26
C VAL A 92 -6.03 32.18 2.45
N GLN A 93 -5.85 32.94 1.36
CA GLN A 93 -5.58 34.36 1.49
C GLN A 93 -6.83 34.98 2.11
N SER A 94 -6.74 35.45 3.37
CA SER A 94 -7.84 36.14 4.02
C SER A 94 -8.09 37.44 3.27
N SER A 95 -9.01 37.39 2.31
CA SER A 95 -9.64 38.59 1.75
C SER A 95 -10.44 39.21 2.87
N SER A 96 -9.97 40.37 3.36
CA SER A 96 -10.69 41.34 4.18
C SER A 96 -11.43 40.78 5.39
N ASP A 97 -10.93 41.05 6.60
CA ASP A 97 -11.85 41.40 7.68
C ASP A 97 -11.28 42.51 8.55
N SER A 98 -12.01 43.61 8.48
CA SER A 98 -11.96 44.79 9.30
C SER A 98 -12.26 44.49 10.77
N ASN A 99 -11.43 45.06 11.64
CA ASN A 99 -11.72 45.46 13.03
C ASN A 99 -11.94 44.35 14.07
N LEU A 100 -10.95 44.10 14.94
CA LEU A 100 -10.81 44.85 16.20
C LEU A 100 -9.55 44.45 16.99
N GLU A 101 -8.99 45.49 17.61
CA GLU A 101 -7.72 45.60 18.34
C GLU A 101 -7.72 44.85 19.69
N ALA A 102 -6.57 44.29 20.09
CA ALA A 102 -5.78 44.76 21.25
C ALA A 102 -4.55 43.87 21.52
N ALA A 103 -3.41 44.54 21.78
CA ALA A 103 -2.03 44.08 22.07
C ALA A 103 -1.23 43.66 20.83
N GLY A 104 -0.48 44.54 20.13
CA GLY A 104 0.67 45.35 20.60
C GLY A 104 1.94 44.48 20.46
N GLU A 105 2.98 44.76 19.67
CA GLU A 105 3.45 45.93 18.92
C GLU A 105 4.31 45.44 17.71
N ALA A 106 4.49 46.33 16.73
CA ALA A 106 5.52 46.37 15.68
C ALA A 106 5.44 45.38 14.49
N GLY A 107 5.22 45.93 13.28
CA GLY A 107 5.55 45.27 12.02
C GLY A 107 4.61 45.62 10.86
N GLU A 108 4.97 46.66 10.11
CA GLU A 108 4.33 47.23 8.92
C GLU A 108 3.97 46.17 7.84
N GLU A 109 2.69 46.11 7.45
CA GLU A 109 2.18 45.20 6.41
C GLU A 109 2.51 45.71 4.99
N ALA A 110 3.51 45.13 4.33
CA ALA A 110 3.77 45.35 2.92
C ALA A 110 3.01 44.34 2.04
N ARG A 111 2.11 44.87 1.21
CA ARG A 111 1.27 44.16 0.23
C ARG A 111 2.12 43.45 -0.84
N VAL A 112 1.65 42.28 -1.26
CA VAL A 112 2.10 41.60 -2.49
C VAL A 112 1.65 42.44 -3.68
N GLY A 113 2.56 43.24 -4.23
CA GLY A 113 2.33 44.03 -5.44
C GLY A 113 3.66 44.47 -6.04
N ASP A 114 3.99 43.88 -7.19
CA ASP A 114 4.92 44.40 -8.20
C ASP A 114 6.25 45.00 -7.67
N PHE A 115 7.19 44.14 -7.28
CA PHE A 115 8.56 44.59 -7.05
C PHE A 115 9.31 44.63 -8.39
N GLY A 116 9.49 45.85 -8.88
CA GLY A 116 10.38 46.15 -10.00
C GLY A 116 11.81 45.62 -9.80
N GLN A 117 12.57 45.58 -10.89
CA GLN A 117 13.93 45.05 -11.01
C GLN A 117 14.95 45.54 -9.95
N ASP A 118 14.61 46.56 -9.17
CA ASP A 118 15.45 47.15 -8.13
C ASP A 118 15.48 46.35 -6.80
N ALA A 119 14.55 45.40 -6.59
CA ALA A 119 14.46 44.61 -5.35
C ALA A 119 15.45 43.43 -5.27
N GLU A 120 15.93 42.90 -6.42
CA GLU A 120 16.92 41.79 -6.44
C GLU A 120 18.34 42.25 -6.05
N THR A 121 18.62 43.56 -6.05
CA THR A 121 19.92 44.15 -5.71
C THR A 121 20.06 44.64 -4.26
N SER A 122 19.02 44.50 -3.43
CA SER A 122 19.08 44.97 -2.04
C SER A 122 20.10 44.15 -1.22
N PRO A 123 20.76 44.76 -0.21
CA PRO A 123 21.67 44.03 0.69
C PRO A 123 20.99 42.82 1.34
N ALA A 124 19.72 42.96 1.74
CA ALA A 124 18.91 41.90 2.35
C ALA A 124 18.61 40.75 1.38
N ALA A 125 18.32 41.05 0.10
CA ALA A 125 18.10 40.05 -0.92
C ALA A 125 19.39 39.24 -1.22
N ARG A 126 20.57 39.87 -1.12
CA ARG A 126 21.86 39.19 -1.27
C ARG A 126 22.11 38.20 -0.13
N VAL A 127 21.80 38.59 1.12
CA VAL A 127 21.91 37.70 2.30
C VAL A 127 20.97 36.50 2.17
N ARG A 128 19.71 36.71 1.76
CA ARG A 128 18.77 35.61 1.50
C ARG A 128 19.29 34.68 0.40
N GLN A 129 19.78 35.22 -0.72
CA GLN A 129 20.30 34.40 -1.81
C GLN A 129 21.54 33.60 -1.39
N GLU A 130 22.39 34.20 -0.56
CA GLU A 130 23.55 33.53 0.02
C GLU A 130 23.16 32.39 0.96
N LEU A 131 22.17 32.60 1.82
CA LEU A 131 21.57 31.55 2.66
C LEU A 131 21.06 30.38 1.80
N VAL A 132 20.32 30.69 0.73
CA VAL A 132 19.78 29.68 -0.19
C VAL A 132 20.90 28.92 -0.90
N ASP A 133 21.93 29.61 -1.38
CA ASP A 133 23.06 28.98 -2.07
C ASP A 133 23.84 28.03 -1.14
N VAL A 134 24.04 28.42 0.13
CA VAL A 134 24.75 27.56 1.11
C VAL A 134 23.90 26.36 1.53
N LEU A 135 22.64 26.56 1.92
CA LEU A 135 21.77 25.47 2.39
C LEU A 135 21.38 24.48 1.30
N SER A 136 21.34 24.92 0.05
CA SER A 136 21.12 24.02 -1.10
C SER A 136 22.39 23.27 -1.53
N GLY A 137 23.55 23.57 -0.95
CA GLY A 137 24.84 22.99 -1.31
C GLY A 137 25.42 23.54 -2.62
N HIS A 138 24.88 24.64 -3.13
CA HIS A 138 25.34 25.32 -4.35
C HIS A 138 26.56 26.23 -4.11
N ALA A 139 26.78 26.60 -2.85
CA ALA A 139 28.01 27.18 -2.33
C ALA A 139 28.43 26.41 -1.08
N VAL A 140 29.74 26.27 -0.89
CA VAL A 140 30.34 25.57 0.24
C VAL A 140 31.15 26.56 1.07
N LEU A 141 30.95 26.54 2.38
CA LEU A 141 31.82 27.25 3.32
C LEU A 141 32.91 26.30 3.80
N MET A 142 34.17 26.62 3.54
CA MET A 142 35.30 25.85 4.06
C MET A 142 36.48 26.75 4.44
N SER A 143 37.32 26.25 5.34
CA SER A 143 38.59 26.84 5.73
C SER A 143 39.71 25.85 5.39
N VAL A 144 40.74 26.33 4.68
CA VAL A 144 41.79 25.48 4.09
C VAL A 144 43.00 25.32 5.02
N ASP A 145 43.06 26.09 6.12
CA ASP A 145 44.09 25.94 7.14
C ASP A 145 43.78 24.70 8.00
N GLY A 146 44.78 23.91 8.40
CA GLY A 146 44.60 22.55 8.99
C GLY A 146 43.82 22.44 10.31
N GLN A 147 43.23 23.52 10.81
CA GLN A 147 42.27 23.59 11.94
C GLN A 147 40.87 24.03 11.47
N GLY A 148 40.63 24.05 10.16
CA GLY A 148 39.48 24.64 9.50
C GLY A 148 38.28 23.70 9.39
N TYR A 149 37.08 24.30 9.29
CA TYR A 149 35.83 23.61 9.03
C TYR A 149 35.68 23.28 7.55
N ALA A 150 35.21 22.08 7.23
CA ALA A 150 34.75 21.69 5.89
C ALA A 150 33.52 20.79 6.02
N PRO A 151 32.57 20.82 5.06
CA PRO A 151 31.43 19.93 5.08
C PRO A 151 31.88 18.47 5.02
N TRP A 152 31.28 17.63 5.85
CA TRP A 152 31.63 16.23 5.95
C TRP A 152 30.38 15.37 6.12
N SER A 153 30.46 14.11 5.67
CA SER A 153 29.33 13.19 5.73
C SER A 153 29.33 12.42 7.05
N LEU A 154 28.30 12.60 7.86
CA LEU A 154 28.03 11.78 9.04
C LEU A 154 27.34 10.47 8.64
N ARG A 155 27.76 9.37 9.28
CA ARG A 155 26.94 8.16 9.36
C ARG A 155 25.89 8.43 10.44
N TYR A 156 24.64 8.61 10.03
CA TYR A 156 23.54 8.81 10.96
C TYR A 156 23.28 7.47 11.69
N SER A 157 23.50 7.40 13.00
CA SER A 157 23.16 6.25 13.85
C SER A 157 22.19 6.71 14.93
N GLY A 158 20.88 6.59 14.69
CA GLY A 158 19.83 7.09 15.59
C GLY A 158 19.43 6.07 16.66
N HIS A 159 20.04 6.13 17.86
CA HIS A 159 19.61 5.30 19.00
C HIS A 159 18.67 6.00 20.00
N GLN A 160 18.09 7.18 19.72
CA GLN A 160 17.45 7.97 20.81
C GLN A 160 16.15 8.75 20.51
N PHE A 161 15.40 8.49 19.43
CA PHE A 161 14.10 9.16 19.23
C PHE A 161 12.96 8.14 19.12
N GLY A 162 12.53 7.66 20.29
CA GLY A 162 11.26 6.96 20.44
C GLY A 162 10.09 7.92 20.19
N SER A 163 9.07 7.43 19.48
CA SER A 163 7.85 8.16 19.15
C SER A 163 8.07 9.35 18.21
N TRP A 164 8.27 9.09 16.92
CA TRP A 164 7.36 9.49 15.84
C TRP A 164 7.84 8.88 14.50
N ALA A 165 6.87 8.46 13.72
CA ALA A 165 6.99 7.46 12.67
C ALA A 165 7.70 7.94 11.40
N GLY A 166 8.58 7.10 10.86
CA GLY A 166 8.58 6.78 9.43
C GLY A 166 8.86 7.88 8.41
N GLN A 167 9.56 8.96 8.75
CA GLN A 167 9.75 10.07 7.80
C GLN A 167 11.18 10.44 7.42
N LEU A 168 12.20 9.89 8.07
CA LEU A 168 13.59 10.14 7.68
C LEU A 168 14.35 8.82 7.83
N GLY A 169 14.23 7.93 6.84
CA GLY A 169 15.18 6.81 6.71
C GLY A 169 16.60 7.36 6.72
N ASP A 170 17.58 6.55 7.07
CA ASP A 170 18.94 7.02 7.18
C ASP A 170 19.48 7.45 5.81
N GLY A 171 20.09 8.63 5.85
CA GLY A 171 20.87 9.18 4.78
C GLY A 171 22.27 9.36 5.30
N ARG A 172 23.25 9.40 4.41
CA ARG A 172 24.42 10.22 4.72
C ARG A 172 23.92 11.65 4.87
N ALA A 173 24.00 12.12 6.10
CA ALA A 173 23.68 13.46 6.49
C ALA A 173 24.97 14.28 6.28
N ILE A 174 24.97 15.17 5.29
CA ILE A 174 26.11 16.06 5.07
C ILE A 174 25.94 17.23 6.03
N SER A 175 26.92 17.42 6.92
CA SER A 175 27.00 18.61 7.77
C SER A 175 27.41 19.80 6.91
N ILE A 176 26.58 20.82 6.80
CA ILE A 176 26.85 22.02 5.98
C ILE A 176 27.20 23.24 6.84
N VAL A 177 26.69 23.29 8.07
CA VAL A 177 27.00 24.35 9.05
C VAL A 177 27.19 23.71 10.43
N SER A 178 28.17 24.19 11.21
CA SER A 178 28.24 23.96 12.65
C SER A 178 28.22 25.28 13.43
N THR A 179 27.51 25.31 14.55
CA THR A 179 27.46 26.47 15.45
C THR A 179 27.65 26.01 16.90
N PRO A 180 28.38 26.75 17.74
CA PRO A 180 28.46 26.45 19.16
C PRO A 180 27.09 26.60 19.82
N HIS A 181 26.80 25.77 20.81
CA HIS A 181 25.54 25.82 21.55
C HIS A 181 25.41 27.16 22.29
N PRO A 182 24.23 27.80 22.28
CA PRO A 182 24.04 29.15 22.82
C PRO A 182 24.33 29.27 24.33
N VAL A 183 24.20 28.18 25.08
CA VAL A 183 24.41 28.13 26.55
C VAL A 183 25.68 27.37 26.95
N GLU A 184 26.08 26.35 26.20
CA GLU A 184 27.18 25.44 26.54
C GLU A 184 28.22 25.51 25.43
N ARG A 185 29.19 26.41 25.56
CA ARG A 185 30.14 26.68 24.45
C ARG A 185 31.03 25.51 24.05
N ASP A 186 31.04 24.43 24.84
CA ASP A 186 31.78 23.19 24.54
C ASP A 186 31.00 22.21 23.65
N GLN A 187 29.71 22.46 23.38
CA GLN A 187 28.89 21.65 22.49
C GLN A 187 28.69 22.33 21.13
N GLU A 188 28.80 21.56 20.05
CA GLU A 188 28.54 22.03 18.68
C GLU A 188 27.22 21.44 18.15
N GLN A 189 26.41 22.29 17.50
CA GLN A 189 25.21 21.90 16.78
C GLN A 189 25.49 21.86 15.27
N HIS A 190 24.96 20.86 14.56
CA HIS A 190 25.19 20.66 13.12
C HIS A 190 23.89 20.70 12.31
N LEU A 191 23.89 21.37 11.15
CA LEU A 191 22.81 21.30 10.14
C LEU A 191 23.10 20.22 9.10
N LEU A 192 22.09 19.38 8.80
CA LEU A 192 22.24 18.13 8.05
C LEU A 192 21.32 18.02 6.82
N VAL A 193 21.84 17.51 5.70
CA VAL A 193 21.06 17.25 4.45
C VAL A 193 21.21 15.79 3.99
N LYS A 194 20.09 15.15 3.62
CA LYS A 194 20.01 13.75 3.11
C LYS A 194 20.06 13.69 1.57
N VAL A 195 21.07 13.05 0.99
CA VAL A 195 21.37 13.16 -0.46
C VAL A 195 21.21 11.85 -1.27
N ILE A 196 21.63 10.69 -0.75
CA ILE A 196 21.80 9.45 -1.56
C ILE A 196 20.50 8.95 -2.21
N ASN A 197 19.38 8.90 -1.47
CA ASN A 197 18.11 8.40 -2.01
C ASN A 197 17.57 9.27 -3.15
N ARG A 198 17.84 10.58 -3.10
CA ARG A 198 17.42 11.54 -4.13
C ARG A 198 18.25 11.41 -5.39
N VAL A 199 19.54 11.10 -5.25
CA VAL A 199 20.46 10.81 -6.36
C VAL A 199 20.09 9.50 -7.07
N LEU A 200 19.85 8.42 -6.33
CA LEU A 200 19.43 7.14 -6.92
C LEU A 200 18.11 7.25 -7.67
N TYR A 201 17.15 8.00 -7.12
CA TYR A 201 15.87 8.26 -7.78
C TYR A 201 16.01 9.10 -9.06
N LYS A 202 16.91 10.09 -9.06
CA LYS A 202 17.16 10.94 -10.24
C LYS A 202 17.94 10.25 -11.35
N LEU A 203 18.79 9.28 -10.99
CA LEU A 203 19.61 8.54 -11.95
C LEU A 203 18.84 7.40 -12.63
N ASP A 204 17.76 6.88 -12.02
CA ASP A 204 16.84 5.88 -12.58
C ASP A 204 17.58 4.77 -13.38
N ASP A 205 17.40 4.71 -14.71
CA ASP A 205 18.03 3.71 -15.58
C ASP A 205 19.55 3.79 -15.69
N LEU A 206 20.17 4.93 -15.36
CA LEU A 206 21.63 5.13 -15.40
C LEU A 206 22.35 4.38 -14.27
N VAL A 207 21.63 3.95 -13.22
CA VAL A 207 22.20 3.19 -12.09
C VAL A 207 22.47 1.73 -12.48
N ARG A 208 21.78 1.20 -13.50
CA ARG A 208 21.82 -0.22 -13.92
C ARG A 208 23.22 -0.86 -13.99
N PRO A 209 24.23 -0.28 -14.67
CA PRO A 209 25.57 -0.88 -14.74
C PRO A 209 26.34 -0.84 -13.40
N TYR A 210 25.89 -0.04 -12.44
CA TYR A 210 26.52 0.12 -11.13
C TYR A 210 25.78 -0.63 -10.00
N VAL A 211 24.59 -1.18 -10.26
CA VAL A 211 23.77 -1.92 -9.29
C VAL A 211 24.57 -3.02 -8.60
N HIS A 212 25.37 -3.79 -9.34
CA HIS A 212 26.23 -4.82 -8.74
C HIS A 212 27.23 -4.24 -7.72
N LYS A 213 27.88 -3.11 -8.04
CA LYS A 213 28.84 -2.47 -7.13
C LYS A 213 28.15 -1.89 -5.89
N ILE A 214 26.93 -1.38 -6.09
CA ILE A 214 26.09 -0.83 -5.02
C ILE A 214 25.63 -1.96 -4.08
N LEU A 215 25.16 -3.08 -4.63
CA LEU A 215 24.74 -4.26 -3.87
C LEU A 215 25.88 -4.88 -3.06
N VAL A 216 27.09 -5.00 -3.60
CA VAL A 216 28.26 -5.53 -2.86
C VAL A 216 28.58 -4.71 -1.60
N VAL A 217 28.32 -3.39 -1.64
CA VAL A 217 28.51 -2.51 -0.47
C VAL A 217 27.33 -2.64 0.50
N ILE A 218 26.10 -2.74 -0.01
CA ILE A 218 24.87 -2.82 0.80
C ILE A 218 24.68 -4.20 1.44
N GLU A 219 25.15 -5.28 0.82
CA GLU A 219 25.06 -6.64 1.35
C GLU A 219 25.69 -6.77 2.74
N ARG A 220 26.73 -5.97 3.02
CA ARG A 220 27.36 -5.90 4.34
C ARG A 220 26.46 -5.24 5.39
N LEU A 221 25.59 -4.31 4.97
CA LEU A 221 24.62 -3.64 5.83
C LEU A 221 23.46 -4.58 6.19
N LEU A 222 23.08 -5.49 5.30
CA LEU A 222 22.03 -6.49 5.53
C LEU A 222 22.39 -7.56 6.57
N ILE A 223 23.68 -7.75 6.84
CA ILE A 223 24.22 -8.74 7.79
C ILE A 223 24.69 -8.04 9.10
N ASP A 224 24.54 -6.72 9.20
CA ASP A 224 25.01 -5.97 10.36
C ASP A 224 24.27 -6.38 11.66
N LYS A 225 24.96 -6.32 12.80
CA LYS A 225 24.38 -6.65 14.10
C LYS A 225 23.31 -5.63 14.49
N ASP A 226 23.46 -4.39 14.05
CA ASP A 226 22.50 -3.33 14.26
C ASP A 226 21.24 -3.51 13.38
N CYS A 227 20.05 -3.40 13.99
CA CYS A 227 18.80 -3.59 13.27
C CYS A 227 18.46 -2.42 12.34
N TYR A 228 18.87 -1.20 12.67
CA TYR A 228 18.64 -0.01 11.85
C TYR A 228 19.48 -0.07 10.57
N THR A 229 20.76 -0.41 10.70
CA THR A 229 21.68 -0.64 9.57
C THR A 229 21.17 -1.73 8.60
N ARG A 230 20.49 -2.78 9.10
CA ARG A 230 19.86 -3.80 8.25
C ARG A 230 18.62 -3.31 7.50
N ILE A 231 17.78 -2.53 8.18
CA ILE A 231 16.57 -1.94 7.58
C ILE A 231 16.96 -0.95 6.48
N GLU A 232 17.98 -0.14 6.73
CA GLU A 232 18.66 0.75 5.77
C GLU A 232 19.16 0.01 4.55
N GLY A 233 19.95 -1.05 4.77
CA GLY A 233 20.42 -1.89 3.68
C GLY A 233 19.25 -2.41 2.84
N GLY A 234 18.15 -2.80 3.49
CA GLY A 234 16.92 -3.21 2.84
C GLY A 234 16.24 -2.11 2.02
N GLU A 235 16.23 -0.87 2.51
CA GLU A 235 15.71 0.31 1.80
C GLU A 235 16.54 0.63 0.54
N TYR A 236 17.87 0.55 0.60
CA TYR A 236 18.71 0.76 -0.58
C TYR A 236 18.54 -0.35 -1.62
N VAL A 237 18.42 -1.62 -1.19
CA VAL A 237 18.06 -2.72 -2.09
C VAL A 237 16.68 -2.50 -2.71
N ARG A 238 15.71 -2.03 -1.92
CA ARG A 238 14.36 -1.73 -2.40
C ARG A 238 14.36 -0.62 -3.46
N ASN A 239 15.07 0.48 -3.23
CA ASN A 239 15.13 1.60 -4.15
C ASN A 239 15.93 1.30 -5.42
N THR A 240 16.94 0.44 -5.35
CA THR A 240 17.65 -0.07 -6.54
C THR A 240 16.81 -1.08 -7.33
N ALA A 241 15.91 -1.81 -6.67
CA ALA A 241 14.97 -2.76 -7.29
C ALA A 241 13.67 -2.11 -7.82
N ALA A 242 13.26 -0.96 -7.27
CA ALA A 242 12.01 -0.27 -7.62
C ALA A 242 11.83 0.12 -9.11
N PRO A 243 12.88 0.49 -9.89
CA PRO A 243 12.70 0.76 -11.33
C PRO A 243 12.46 -0.50 -12.18
N HIS A 244 12.47 -1.69 -11.57
CA HIS A 244 12.48 -2.96 -12.29
C HIS A 244 11.13 -3.64 -12.09
N SER A 245 10.34 -3.76 -13.17
CA SER A 245 9.15 -4.62 -13.17
C SER A 245 9.53 -6.04 -12.68
N PRO A 246 8.74 -6.68 -11.80
CA PRO A 246 9.05 -8.02 -11.32
C PRO A 246 8.70 -9.01 -12.43
N SER A 247 9.61 -9.18 -13.39
CA SER A 247 9.54 -10.24 -14.36
C SER A 247 9.93 -11.56 -13.68
N SER A 248 8.91 -12.39 -13.47
CA SER A 248 9.02 -13.83 -13.24
C SER A 248 9.87 -14.44 -14.37
N PRO A 249 11.06 -15.03 -14.08
CA PRO A 249 11.15 -16.38 -13.49
C PRO A 249 12.41 -16.62 -12.62
N LEU A 250 13.00 -15.59 -12.02
CA LEU A 250 14.30 -15.70 -11.34
C LEU A 250 14.30 -16.65 -10.11
N PRO A 251 13.28 -16.63 -9.23
CA PRO A 251 13.21 -17.59 -8.12
C PRO A 251 13.07 -19.04 -8.60
N LEU A 252 12.38 -19.25 -9.73
CA LEU A 252 12.18 -20.57 -10.34
C LEU A 252 13.51 -21.13 -10.89
N ALA A 253 14.37 -20.27 -11.42
CA ALA A 253 15.71 -20.64 -11.90
C ALA A 253 16.69 -20.93 -10.75
N VAL A 254 16.59 -20.18 -9.64
CA VAL A 254 17.45 -20.34 -8.46
C VAL A 254 17.08 -21.61 -7.68
N CYS A 255 15.79 -21.86 -7.42
CA CYS A 255 15.35 -23.02 -6.65
C CYS A 255 15.36 -24.35 -7.43
N ARG A 256 15.55 -24.32 -8.77
CA ARG A 256 15.75 -25.53 -9.61
C ARG A 256 17.16 -25.68 -10.17
N SER A 257 18.12 -24.87 -9.73
CA SER A 257 19.49 -24.97 -10.23
C SER A 257 20.11 -26.31 -9.81
N LYS A 258 20.14 -27.27 -10.73
CA LYS A 258 20.89 -28.53 -10.60
C LYS A 258 22.41 -28.34 -10.59
N LYS A 259 22.89 -27.10 -10.73
CA LYS A 259 24.32 -26.76 -10.84
C LYS A 259 24.97 -26.44 -9.49
N SER A 260 24.21 -26.05 -8.46
CA SER A 260 24.77 -25.82 -7.13
C SER A 260 23.71 -25.94 -6.02
N TRP A 261 24.02 -26.72 -4.97
CA TRP A 261 23.17 -26.82 -3.77
C TRP A 261 23.00 -25.45 -3.08
N GLN A 262 23.97 -24.53 -3.27
CA GLN A 262 23.91 -23.17 -2.75
C GLN A 262 22.69 -22.38 -3.26
N ALA A 263 22.30 -22.51 -4.54
CA ALA A 263 21.17 -21.77 -5.09
C ALA A 263 19.83 -22.19 -4.45
N CYS A 264 19.62 -23.49 -4.21
CA CYS A 264 18.46 -23.99 -3.46
C CYS A 264 18.48 -23.51 -2.01
N HIS A 265 19.65 -23.52 -1.35
CA HIS A 265 19.81 -23.02 0.02
C HIS A 265 19.53 -21.50 0.12
N THR A 266 19.95 -20.70 -0.86
CA THR A 266 19.63 -19.26 -0.92
C THR A 266 18.12 -19.04 -1.10
N GLY A 267 17.45 -19.85 -1.93
CA GLY A 267 15.99 -19.83 -2.05
C GLY A 267 15.28 -20.12 -0.73
N ILE A 268 15.74 -21.12 0.02
CA ILE A 268 15.23 -21.46 1.35
C ILE A 268 15.51 -20.36 2.38
N GLN A 269 16.69 -19.72 2.34
CA GLN A 269 17.00 -18.59 3.21
C GLN A 269 16.14 -17.35 2.91
N ILE A 270 15.77 -17.12 1.65
CA ILE A 270 14.81 -16.07 1.29
C ILE A 270 13.45 -16.36 1.93
N VAL A 271 12.99 -17.62 1.89
CA VAL A 271 11.74 -18.06 2.54
C VAL A 271 11.80 -17.93 4.07
N LEU A 272 12.94 -18.27 4.68
CA LEU A 272 13.16 -18.07 6.11
C LEU A 272 13.20 -16.58 6.49
N GLN A 273 13.81 -15.75 5.65
CA GLN A 273 13.84 -14.31 5.84
C GLN A 273 12.43 -13.70 5.73
N ILE A 274 11.58 -14.22 4.85
CA ILE A 274 10.16 -13.83 4.75
C ILE A 274 9.42 -14.17 6.04
N ALA A 275 9.63 -15.35 6.61
CA ALA A 275 9.03 -15.72 7.90
C ALA A 275 9.47 -14.77 9.03
N ILE A 276 10.74 -14.36 9.03
CA ILE A 276 11.26 -13.36 9.98
C ILE A 276 10.63 -11.98 9.73
N MET A 277 10.43 -11.59 8.46
CA MET A 277 9.77 -10.33 8.07
C MET A 277 8.31 -10.24 8.53
N MET A 278 7.62 -11.36 8.68
CA MET A 278 6.25 -11.41 9.24
C MET A 278 6.20 -11.01 10.73
N GLY A 279 7.30 -11.15 11.47
CA GLY A 279 7.41 -10.74 12.87
C GLY A 279 7.88 -9.30 13.08
N TYR A 280 8.08 -8.51 12.03
CA TYR A 280 8.53 -7.12 12.15
C TYR A 280 7.40 -6.19 12.63
N ILE A 281 7.78 -5.12 13.34
CA ILE A 281 6.86 -4.11 13.91
C ILE A 281 6.07 -3.38 12.81
N SER A 282 6.64 -3.18 11.61
CA SER A 282 5.99 -2.44 10.52
C SER A 282 4.96 -3.27 9.76
N ALA A 283 3.70 -2.81 9.76
CA ALA A 283 2.60 -3.45 9.04
C ALA A 283 2.83 -3.55 7.52
N LYS A 284 3.51 -2.56 6.92
CA LYS A 284 3.79 -2.56 5.48
C LYS A 284 4.81 -3.63 5.08
N VAL A 285 5.75 -3.94 5.97
CA VAL A 285 6.73 -5.02 5.78
C VAL A 285 6.04 -6.38 5.89
N ARG A 286 5.14 -6.54 6.86
CA ARG A 286 4.31 -7.75 7.00
C ARG A 286 3.42 -7.96 5.76
N GLN A 287 2.82 -6.89 5.23
CA GLN A 287 2.02 -6.95 4.01
C GLN A 287 2.84 -7.47 2.81
N GLN A 288 4.04 -6.91 2.60
CA GLN A 288 4.93 -7.31 1.52
C GLN A 288 5.42 -8.76 1.68
N ALA A 289 5.69 -9.19 2.90
CA ALA A 289 6.08 -10.56 3.20
C ALA A 289 4.94 -11.54 2.86
N ALA A 290 3.69 -11.20 3.19
CA ALA A 290 2.52 -11.98 2.82
C ALA A 290 2.28 -12.01 1.29
N ASP A 291 2.39 -10.87 0.61
CA ASP A 291 2.28 -10.79 -0.86
C ASP A 291 3.36 -11.63 -1.56
N LEU A 292 4.59 -11.64 -1.02
CA LEU A 292 5.68 -12.45 -1.53
C LEU A 292 5.43 -13.94 -1.28
N THR A 293 4.89 -14.29 -0.11
CA THR A 293 4.51 -15.68 0.23
C THR A 293 3.45 -16.21 -0.74
N THR A 294 2.44 -15.39 -1.06
CA THR A 294 1.40 -15.72 -2.05
C THR A 294 1.98 -16.14 -3.39
N ARG A 295 3.04 -15.44 -3.85
CA ARG A 295 3.70 -15.73 -5.14
C ARG A 295 4.64 -16.92 -5.06
N LEU A 296 5.32 -17.11 -3.93
CA LEU A 296 6.31 -18.17 -3.75
C LEU A 296 5.71 -19.52 -3.36
N ALA A 297 4.48 -19.57 -2.83
CA ALA A 297 3.86 -20.80 -2.34
C ALA A 297 3.95 -21.97 -3.35
N VAL A 298 3.59 -21.72 -4.62
CA VAL A 298 3.65 -22.72 -5.70
C VAL A 298 5.10 -23.20 -5.94
N VAL A 299 6.06 -22.29 -5.88
CA VAL A 299 7.48 -22.60 -6.11
C VAL A 299 8.02 -23.47 -4.98
N ILE A 300 7.70 -23.15 -3.71
CA ILE A 300 8.18 -23.89 -2.55
C ILE A 300 7.68 -25.35 -2.58
N LYS A 301 6.42 -25.58 -2.98
CA LYS A 301 5.88 -26.94 -3.17
C LYS A 301 6.56 -27.69 -4.30
N GLN A 302 6.85 -27.01 -5.42
CA GLN A 302 7.59 -27.63 -6.52
C GLN A 302 9.03 -28.02 -6.13
N CYS A 303 9.59 -27.39 -5.10
CA CYS A 303 10.88 -27.75 -4.52
C CYS A 303 10.80 -28.91 -3.51
N GLY A 304 9.60 -29.38 -3.15
CA GLY A 304 9.40 -30.46 -2.17
C GLY A 304 9.54 -30.04 -0.70
N GLU A 305 9.61 -28.74 -0.43
CA GLU A 305 9.83 -28.19 0.92
C GLU A 305 8.52 -27.97 1.68
N ASP A 306 7.76 -29.05 1.89
CA ASP A 306 6.43 -29.00 2.52
C ASP A 306 6.46 -28.52 3.97
N GLN A 307 7.51 -28.86 4.71
CA GLN A 307 7.68 -28.46 6.11
C GLN A 307 7.81 -26.93 6.27
N LEU A 308 8.44 -26.26 5.29
CA LEU A 308 8.56 -24.80 5.30
C LEU A 308 7.21 -24.13 5.03
N LEU A 309 6.40 -24.68 4.13
CA LEU A 309 5.03 -24.20 3.90
C LEU A 309 4.15 -24.37 5.14
N SER A 310 4.25 -25.51 5.84
CA SER A 310 3.52 -25.74 7.09
C SER A 310 3.92 -24.76 8.20
N LYS A 311 5.21 -24.44 8.32
CA LYS A 311 5.68 -23.42 9.28
C LYS A 311 5.19 -22.02 8.92
N LEU A 312 5.22 -21.67 7.62
CA LEU A 312 4.70 -20.40 7.15
C LEU A 312 3.19 -20.26 7.39
N GLY A 313 2.41 -21.33 7.18
CA GLY A 313 0.98 -21.34 7.48
C GLY A 313 0.69 -21.07 8.96
N LEU A 314 1.44 -21.68 9.88
CA LEU A 314 1.33 -21.37 11.31
C LEU A 314 1.64 -19.90 11.64
N VAL A 315 2.72 -19.34 11.07
CA VAL A 315 3.07 -17.93 11.30
C VAL A 315 2.00 -16.99 10.74
N LEU A 316 1.45 -17.28 9.56
CA LEU A 316 0.36 -16.48 8.97
C LEU A 316 -0.93 -16.59 9.79
N PHE A 317 -1.22 -17.77 10.32
CA PHE A 317 -2.38 -18.01 11.18
C PHE A 317 -2.34 -17.18 12.47
N GLU A 318 -1.19 -17.10 13.12
CA GLU A 318 -1.00 -16.25 14.30
C GLU A 318 -1.22 -14.75 14.00
N GLN A 319 -1.07 -14.33 12.74
CA GLN A 319 -1.26 -12.95 12.28
C GLN A 319 -2.71 -12.64 11.83
N LEU A 320 -3.67 -13.57 11.96
CA LEU A 320 -5.08 -13.32 11.62
C LEU A 320 -5.77 -12.28 12.52
N GLY A 321 -5.13 -11.88 13.63
CA GLY A 321 -5.54 -10.78 14.50
C GLY A 321 -4.99 -9.40 14.12
N GLU A 322 -4.46 -9.24 12.91
CA GLU A 322 -3.82 -7.99 12.46
C GLU A 322 -4.77 -6.78 12.47
N GLU A 323 -4.33 -5.67 13.06
CA GLU A 323 -5.11 -4.44 13.19
C GLU A 323 -5.28 -3.70 11.84
N TYR A 324 -4.27 -3.79 10.97
CA TYR A 324 -4.25 -3.11 9.68
C TYR A 324 -4.93 -3.95 8.59
N PRO A 325 -6.03 -3.46 7.98
CA PRO A 325 -6.86 -4.27 7.10
C PRO A 325 -6.19 -4.61 5.76
N ASP A 326 -5.33 -3.75 5.23
CA ASP A 326 -4.58 -4.04 4.00
C ASP A 326 -3.57 -5.17 4.18
N THR A 327 -2.93 -5.20 5.36
CA THR A 327 -2.01 -6.25 5.78
C THR A 327 -2.77 -7.54 6.01
N LEU A 328 -3.85 -7.50 6.80
CA LEU A 328 -4.72 -8.65 7.07
C LEU A 328 -5.24 -9.30 5.77
N GLY A 329 -5.70 -8.49 4.81
CA GLY A 329 -6.15 -9.01 3.51
C GLY A 329 -5.05 -9.72 2.73
N SER A 330 -3.79 -9.28 2.86
CA SER A 330 -2.64 -9.91 2.20
C SER A 330 -2.22 -11.20 2.93
N VAL A 331 -2.30 -11.22 4.27
CA VAL A 331 -2.09 -12.41 5.11
C VAL A 331 -3.08 -13.51 4.74
N ILE A 332 -4.38 -13.18 4.65
CA ILE A 332 -5.44 -14.13 4.27
C ILE A 332 -5.23 -14.64 2.83
N ALA A 333 -4.82 -13.78 1.91
CA ALA A 333 -4.51 -14.18 0.54
C ALA A 333 -3.32 -15.14 0.47
N ALA A 334 -2.29 -14.91 1.30
CA ALA A 334 -1.13 -15.79 1.42
C ALA A 334 -1.54 -17.16 1.99
N GLU A 335 -2.35 -17.17 3.05
CA GLU A 335 -2.90 -18.40 3.63
C GLU A 335 -3.66 -19.20 2.57
N GLY A 336 -4.52 -18.55 1.80
CA GLY A 336 -5.24 -19.19 0.70
C GLY A 336 -4.39 -19.66 -0.47
N ALA A 337 -3.20 -19.11 -0.67
CA ALA A 337 -2.23 -19.62 -1.64
C ALA A 337 -1.53 -20.88 -1.11
N ILE A 338 -1.19 -20.93 0.19
CA ILE A 338 -0.62 -22.11 0.84
C ILE A 338 -1.63 -23.25 0.83
N THR A 339 -2.88 -22.99 1.23
CA THR A 339 -3.98 -23.97 1.19
C THR A 339 -4.15 -24.59 -0.20
N ASN A 340 -4.03 -23.78 -1.24
CA ASN A 340 -4.16 -24.24 -2.63
C ASN A 340 -3.06 -25.20 -3.07
N VAL A 341 -1.91 -25.17 -2.41
CA VAL A 341 -0.69 -25.82 -2.85
C VAL A 341 -0.34 -27.02 -1.98
N VAL A 342 -0.48 -26.92 -0.67
CA VAL A 342 -0.20 -28.00 0.29
C VAL A 342 -1.28 -29.09 0.24
N GLY A 343 -2.54 -28.70 0.05
CA GLY A 343 -3.70 -29.59 0.16
C GLY A 343 -4.20 -29.70 1.61
N MET A 344 -5.47 -30.09 1.77
CA MET A 344 -6.21 -29.97 3.03
C MET A 344 -5.78 -30.97 4.11
N THR A 345 -5.19 -32.10 3.73
CA THR A 345 -4.76 -33.16 4.66
C THR A 345 -3.44 -32.85 5.37
N GLN A 346 -2.59 -32.05 4.75
CA GLN A 346 -1.24 -31.72 5.23
C GLN A 346 -1.12 -30.25 5.70
N MET A 347 -2.23 -29.51 5.67
CA MET A 347 -2.26 -28.11 6.07
C MET A 347 -2.08 -27.99 7.59
N ASN A 348 -1.23 -27.04 7.98
CA ASN A 348 -1.01 -26.67 9.37
C ASN A 348 -1.03 -25.13 9.44
N PRO A 349 -1.98 -24.49 10.15
CA PRO A 349 -3.02 -25.07 11.01
C PRO A 349 -4.05 -25.91 10.24
N PRO A 350 -4.74 -26.86 10.90
CA PRO A 350 -5.78 -27.64 10.24
C PRO A 350 -7.02 -26.76 9.98
N VAL A 351 -7.74 -27.06 8.89
CA VAL A 351 -8.90 -26.28 8.43
C VAL A 351 -9.97 -26.07 9.50
N LYS A 352 -10.18 -27.06 10.38
CA LYS A 352 -11.12 -27.00 11.50
C LYS A 352 -10.83 -25.89 12.51
N ASP A 353 -9.56 -25.47 12.63
CA ASP A 353 -9.12 -24.41 13.54
C ASP A 353 -9.06 -23.06 12.81
N LEU A 354 -8.81 -23.09 11.50
CA LEU A 354 -8.77 -21.91 10.64
C LEU A 354 -10.16 -21.28 10.42
N LEU A 355 -11.17 -22.07 10.05
CA LEU A 355 -12.49 -21.54 9.70
C LEU A 355 -13.19 -20.77 10.85
N PRO A 356 -13.22 -21.27 12.10
CA PRO A 356 -13.85 -20.53 13.19
C PRO A 356 -13.23 -19.14 13.44
N GLN A 357 -11.95 -18.96 13.16
CA GLN A 357 -11.30 -17.64 13.23
C GLN A 357 -11.63 -16.76 12.02
N MET A 358 -11.85 -17.36 10.85
CA MET A 358 -12.26 -16.64 9.65
C MET A 358 -13.72 -16.14 9.70
N THR A 359 -14.62 -16.87 10.39
CA THR A 359 -16.05 -16.52 10.44
C THR A 359 -16.31 -15.09 10.97
N PRO A 360 -15.70 -14.62 12.08
CA PRO A 360 -15.81 -13.22 12.51
C PRO A 360 -15.21 -12.22 11.52
N ILE A 361 -14.13 -12.59 10.82
CA ILE A 361 -13.42 -11.70 9.87
C ILE A 361 -14.30 -11.37 8.65
N LEU A 362 -15.24 -12.24 8.27
CA LEU A 362 -16.22 -11.95 7.21
C LEU A 362 -17.05 -10.69 7.46
N ARG A 363 -17.29 -10.33 8.73
CA ARG A 363 -18.04 -9.12 9.11
C ARG A 363 -17.20 -7.84 9.04
N ASN A 364 -15.91 -7.94 8.71
CA ASN A 364 -15.05 -6.79 8.54
C ASN A 364 -15.59 -5.89 7.42
N ARG A 365 -15.51 -4.56 7.58
CA ARG A 365 -16.01 -3.59 6.60
C ARG A 365 -15.05 -3.38 5.42
N HIS A 366 -13.79 -3.77 5.56
CA HIS A 366 -12.78 -3.52 4.55
C HIS A 366 -12.88 -4.50 3.39
N GLU A 367 -13.02 -3.95 2.20
CA GLU A 367 -13.35 -4.70 0.98
C GLU A 367 -12.28 -5.73 0.61
N LYS A 368 -10.99 -5.39 0.76
CA LYS A 368 -9.88 -6.32 0.50
C LYS A 368 -9.90 -7.52 1.44
N VAL A 369 -10.25 -7.30 2.71
CA VAL A 369 -10.32 -8.36 3.73
C VAL A 369 -11.52 -9.26 3.45
N GLN A 370 -12.69 -8.67 3.15
CA GLN A 370 -13.89 -9.42 2.78
C GLN A 370 -13.64 -10.31 1.56
N GLU A 371 -13.10 -9.73 0.47
CA GLU A 371 -12.80 -10.49 -0.75
C GLU A 371 -11.82 -11.64 -0.49
N ALA A 372 -10.72 -11.37 0.22
CA ALA A 372 -9.73 -12.40 0.54
C ALA A 372 -10.33 -13.52 1.40
N SER A 373 -11.13 -13.16 2.41
CA SER A 373 -11.77 -14.10 3.33
C SER A 373 -12.78 -15.00 2.62
N ILE A 374 -13.64 -14.41 1.78
CA ILE A 374 -14.63 -15.17 1.00
C ILE A 374 -13.92 -16.13 0.04
N ASN A 375 -12.89 -15.66 -0.67
CA ASN A 375 -12.13 -16.49 -1.60
C ASN A 375 -11.42 -17.65 -0.90
N LEU A 376 -10.86 -17.44 0.30
CA LEU A 376 -10.25 -18.49 1.11
C LEU A 376 -11.30 -19.54 1.50
N ILE A 377 -12.44 -19.10 2.05
CA ILE A 377 -13.55 -20.00 2.45
C ILE A 377 -14.03 -20.81 1.25
N GLY A 378 -14.28 -20.19 0.10
CA GLY A 378 -14.72 -20.90 -1.11
C GLY A 378 -13.73 -21.98 -1.57
N ARG A 379 -12.42 -21.70 -1.49
CA ARG A 379 -11.36 -22.70 -1.78
C ARG A 379 -11.34 -23.84 -0.79
N ILE A 380 -11.56 -23.53 0.50
CA ILE A 380 -11.65 -24.55 1.55
C ILE A 380 -12.85 -25.45 1.31
N THR A 381 -14.00 -24.89 0.96
CA THR A 381 -15.20 -25.68 0.69
C THR A 381 -15.04 -26.62 -0.50
N ASP A 382 -14.48 -26.13 -1.61
CA ASP A 382 -14.33 -26.93 -2.84
C ASP A 382 -13.40 -28.14 -2.66
N ARG A 383 -12.36 -28.02 -1.81
CA ARG A 383 -11.33 -29.06 -1.66
C ARG A 383 -11.32 -29.78 -0.31
N GLY A 384 -12.02 -29.24 0.69
CA GLY A 384 -11.87 -29.62 2.10
C GLY A 384 -13.15 -29.57 2.91
N ALA A 385 -14.32 -29.59 2.24
CA ALA A 385 -15.63 -29.66 2.86
C ALA A 385 -15.76 -30.71 3.97
N GLU A 386 -15.15 -31.88 3.78
CA GLU A 386 -15.25 -33.05 4.67
C GLU A 386 -14.58 -32.86 6.04
N PHE A 387 -13.61 -31.93 6.14
CA PHE A 387 -12.85 -31.71 7.39
C PHE A 387 -13.61 -30.85 8.42
N VAL A 388 -14.79 -30.34 8.06
CA VAL A 388 -15.51 -29.32 8.80
C VAL A 388 -16.97 -29.77 8.97
N PRO A 389 -17.55 -29.67 10.18
CA PRO A 389 -18.92 -30.09 10.41
C PRO A 389 -19.92 -29.19 9.66
N ALA A 390 -20.99 -29.80 9.14
CA ALA A 390 -22.07 -29.11 8.40
C ALA A 390 -22.64 -27.88 9.11
N ARG A 391 -22.67 -27.89 10.45
CA ARG A 391 -23.16 -26.76 11.26
C ARG A 391 -22.34 -25.49 11.06
N GLU A 392 -21.03 -25.60 10.88
CA GLU A 392 -20.16 -24.43 10.66
C GLU A 392 -20.34 -23.88 9.24
N TRP A 393 -20.49 -24.77 8.25
CA TRP A 393 -20.85 -24.37 6.89
C TRP A 393 -22.18 -23.62 6.82
N MET A 394 -23.19 -24.05 7.59
CA MET A 394 -24.46 -23.34 7.67
C MET A 394 -24.31 -21.93 8.28
N ARG A 395 -23.48 -21.75 9.31
CA ARG A 395 -23.20 -20.42 9.88
C ARG A 395 -22.56 -19.49 8.86
N ILE A 396 -21.52 -19.97 8.17
CA ILE A 396 -20.84 -19.23 7.11
C ILE A 396 -21.81 -18.90 5.98
N CYS A 397 -22.66 -19.84 5.58
CA CYS A 397 -23.70 -19.65 4.56
C CYS A 397 -24.62 -18.47 4.89
N PHE A 398 -25.04 -18.31 6.16
CA PHE A 398 -25.83 -17.17 6.60
C PHE A 398 -25.05 -15.85 6.55
N GLU A 399 -23.80 -15.82 6.99
CA GLU A 399 -22.96 -14.62 6.89
C GLU A 399 -22.74 -14.20 5.43
N LEU A 400 -22.60 -15.16 4.50
CA LEU A 400 -22.45 -14.89 3.07
C LEU A 400 -23.72 -14.33 2.41
N LEU A 401 -24.92 -14.62 2.94
CA LEU A 401 -26.18 -14.07 2.40
C LEU A 401 -26.18 -12.55 2.41
N ASP A 402 -25.63 -11.93 3.45
CA ASP A 402 -25.52 -10.48 3.52
C ASP A 402 -24.51 -9.91 2.52
N LEU A 403 -23.46 -10.67 2.21
CA LEU A 403 -22.41 -10.28 1.25
C LEU A 403 -22.86 -10.40 -0.22
N LEU A 404 -23.95 -11.13 -0.52
CA LEU A 404 -24.58 -11.11 -1.84
C LEU A 404 -25.07 -9.70 -2.25
N LYS A 405 -25.27 -8.82 -1.27
CA LYS A 405 -25.73 -7.43 -1.45
C LYS A 405 -24.58 -6.42 -1.49
N ALA A 406 -23.33 -6.85 -1.37
CA ALA A 406 -22.18 -5.94 -1.29
C ALA A 406 -22.14 -4.98 -2.49
N HIS A 407 -21.73 -3.73 -2.29
CA HIS A 407 -21.69 -2.73 -3.38
C HIS A 407 -20.69 -3.10 -4.49
N LYS A 408 -19.56 -3.72 -4.13
CA LYS A 408 -18.56 -4.16 -5.09
C LYS A 408 -18.94 -5.45 -5.79
N LYS A 409 -18.89 -5.41 -7.13
CA LYS A 409 -19.14 -6.57 -8.00
C LYS A 409 -18.21 -7.75 -7.70
N VAL A 410 -16.95 -7.48 -7.36
CA VAL A 410 -15.96 -8.52 -7.08
C VAL A 410 -16.33 -9.33 -5.83
N ILE A 411 -16.74 -8.64 -4.76
CA ILE A 411 -17.20 -9.27 -3.51
C ILE A 411 -18.48 -10.08 -3.75
N ARG A 412 -19.46 -9.52 -4.46
CA ARG A 412 -20.68 -10.27 -4.81
C ARG A 412 -20.36 -11.54 -5.59
N ARG A 413 -19.47 -11.47 -6.59
CA ARG A 413 -19.07 -12.65 -7.38
C ARG A 413 -18.35 -13.70 -6.53
N ALA A 414 -17.45 -13.28 -5.65
CA ALA A 414 -16.77 -14.19 -4.72
C ALA A 414 -17.76 -14.87 -3.76
N ALA A 415 -18.74 -14.10 -3.25
CA ALA A 415 -19.79 -14.61 -2.37
C ALA A 415 -20.68 -15.62 -3.09
N VAL A 416 -21.13 -15.31 -4.32
CA VAL A 416 -21.94 -16.21 -5.15
C VAL A 416 -21.23 -17.55 -5.39
N ASN A 417 -19.95 -17.51 -5.82
CA ASN A 417 -19.18 -18.73 -6.07
C ASN A 417 -19.01 -19.57 -4.78
N SER A 418 -18.64 -18.92 -3.67
CA SER A 418 -18.41 -19.60 -2.40
C SER A 418 -19.69 -20.18 -1.80
N PHE A 419 -20.81 -19.45 -1.93
CA PHE A 419 -22.14 -19.92 -1.53
C PHE A 419 -22.53 -21.18 -2.31
N GLY A 420 -22.31 -21.18 -3.63
CA GLY A 420 -22.55 -22.35 -4.48
C GLY A 420 -21.73 -23.58 -4.07
N TYR A 421 -20.43 -23.41 -3.76
CA TYR A 421 -19.59 -24.49 -3.26
C TYR A 421 -20.10 -25.05 -1.92
N ILE A 422 -20.57 -24.18 -1.02
CA ILE A 422 -21.13 -24.59 0.29
C ILE A 422 -22.44 -25.36 0.08
N ALA A 423 -23.33 -24.87 -0.79
CA ALA A 423 -24.59 -25.54 -1.10
C ALA A 423 -24.37 -26.94 -1.71
N LYS A 424 -23.36 -27.08 -2.57
CA LYS A 424 -22.96 -28.37 -3.13
C LYS A 424 -22.42 -29.33 -2.07
N SER A 425 -21.68 -28.83 -1.10
CA SER A 425 -21.09 -29.63 -0.01
C SER A 425 -22.12 -30.09 1.03
N LEU A 426 -23.04 -29.21 1.44
CA LEU A 426 -24.06 -29.53 2.44
C LEU A 426 -25.18 -30.39 1.86
N GLY A 427 -25.50 -30.15 0.59
CA GLY A 427 -26.68 -30.67 -0.07
C GLY A 427 -27.74 -29.57 -0.21
N PRO A 428 -28.45 -29.52 -1.37
CA PRO A 428 -29.38 -28.43 -1.66
C PRO A 428 -30.59 -28.40 -0.71
N GLN A 429 -31.04 -29.54 -0.18
CA GLN A 429 -32.27 -29.61 0.62
C GLN A 429 -32.13 -28.83 1.95
N ASP A 430 -31.02 -28.98 2.66
CA ASP A 430 -30.80 -28.32 3.94
C ASP A 430 -30.70 -26.79 3.74
N VAL A 431 -29.98 -26.35 2.71
CA VAL A 431 -29.83 -24.93 2.38
C VAL A 431 -31.17 -24.34 1.90
N LEU A 432 -31.88 -25.02 1.01
CA LEU A 432 -33.18 -24.56 0.51
C LEU A 432 -34.24 -24.46 1.60
N SER A 433 -34.27 -25.41 2.54
CA SER A 433 -35.25 -25.38 3.65
C SER A 433 -35.15 -24.08 4.44
N VAL A 434 -33.92 -23.62 4.68
CA VAL A 434 -33.62 -22.36 5.36
C VAL A 434 -33.96 -21.15 4.49
N LEU A 435 -33.55 -21.13 3.23
CA LEU A 435 -33.81 -20.00 2.32
C LEU A 435 -35.31 -19.80 2.08
N LEU A 436 -36.07 -20.89 1.93
CA LEU A 436 -37.53 -20.85 1.78
C LEU A 436 -38.21 -20.42 3.08
N THR A 437 -37.71 -20.85 4.25
CA THR A 437 -38.19 -20.34 5.54
C THR A 437 -37.97 -18.83 5.67
N ASN A 438 -36.85 -18.30 5.16
CA ASN A 438 -36.59 -16.87 5.14
C ASN A 438 -37.56 -16.08 4.24
N LEU A 439 -38.21 -16.71 3.26
CA LEU A 439 -39.26 -16.06 2.46
C LEU A 439 -40.50 -15.72 3.29
N ARG A 440 -40.76 -16.47 4.38
CA ARG A 440 -41.83 -16.19 5.35
C ARG A 440 -41.50 -15.06 6.31
N VAL A 441 -40.23 -14.66 6.41
CA VAL A 441 -39.80 -13.62 7.34
C VAL A 441 -40.31 -12.25 6.88
N GLN A 442 -40.85 -11.48 7.82
CA GLN A 442 -41.42 -10.14 7.58
C GLN A 442 -40.38 -9.12 7.10
N GLU A 443 -39.12 -9.30 7.47
CA GLU A 443 -38.03 -8.44 7.04
C GLU A 443 -37.77 -8.59 5.52
N CYS A 444 -38.00 -7.50 4.77
CA CYS A 444 -37.82 -7.49 3.32
C CYS A 444 -36.39 -7.88 2.90
N GLN A 445 -35.41 -7.49 3.70
CA GLN A 445 -34.00 -7.68 3.41
C GLN A 445 -33.58 -9.16 3.38
N SER A 446 -34.09 -9.96 4.34
CA SER A 446 -33.87 -11.41 4.39
C SER A 446 -34.50 -12.12 3.18
N ARG A 447 -35.68 -11.65 2.75
CA ARG A 447 -36.35 -12.18 1.54
C ARG A 447 -35.57 -11.90 0.27
N VAL A 448 -35.06 -10.68 0.07
CA VAL A 448 -34.30 -10.33 -1.14
C VAL A 448 -33.03 -11.18 -1.26
N CYS A 449 -32.28 -11.37 -0.18
CA CYS A 449 -31.11 -12.26 -0.17
C CYS A 449 -31.47 -13.69 -0.53
N SER A 450 -32.52 -14.23 0.08
CA SER A 450 -32.93 -15.60 -0.12
C SER A 450 -33.42 -15.82 -1.56
N THR A 451 -34.12 -14.83 -2.13
CA THR A 451 -34.55 -14.83 -3.53
C THR A 451 -33.37 -14.84 -4.51
N VAL A 452 -32.27 -14.13 -4.21
CA VAL A 452 -31.03 -14.13 -5.01
C VAL A 452 -30.20 -15.40 -4.79
N ALA A 453 -30.27 -16.00 -3.60
CA ALA A 453 -29.50 -17.19 -3.25
C ALA A 453 -30.06 -18.50 -3.82
N ILE A 454 -31.39 -18.64 -3.92
CA ILE A 454 -32.04 -19.84 -4.48
C ILE A 454 -31.56 -20.17 -5.91
N PRO A 455 -31.46 -19.20 -6.85
CA PRO A 455 -30.87 -19.43 -8.18
C PRO A 455 -29.45 -19.97 -8.15
N ILE A 456 -28.60 -19.50 -7.22
CA ILE A 456 -27.22 -19.96 -7.07
C ILE A 456 -27.22 -21.45 -6.71
N VAL A 457 -28.09 -21.88 -5.79
CA VAL A 457 -28.24 -23.30 -5.44
C VAL A 457 -28.76 -24.11 -6.63
N ALA A 458 -29.70 -23.56 -7.41
CA ALA A 458 -30.23 -24.23 -8.60
C ALA A 458 -29.19 -24.39 -9.70
N GLU A 459 -28.30 -23.42 -9.89
CA GLU A 459 -27.18 -23.50 -10.83
C GLU A 459 -26.18 -24.59 -10.42
N THR A 460 -25.81 -24.66 -9.14
CA THR A 460 -24.77 -25.61 -8.69
C THR A 460 -25.27 -27.02 -8.46
N CYS A 461 -26.49 -27.18 -7.95
CA CYS A 461 -27.07 -28.47 -7.56
C CYS A 461 -28.10 -29.00 -8.57
N GLY A 462 -28.48 -28.16 -9.54
CA GLY A 462 -29.47 -28.47 -10.57
C GLY A 462 -30.89 -27.97 -10.22
N PRO A 463 -31.69 -27.59 -11.23
CA PRO A 463 -33.06 -27.08 -11.02
C PRO A 463 -34.02 -28.13 -10.47
N PHE A 464 -33.71 -29.42 -10.62
CA PHE A 464 -34.58 -30.53 -10.22
C PHE A 464 -34.87 -30.59 -8.72
N THR A 465 -33.98 -30.08 -7.86
CA THR A 465 -34.22 -29.99 -6.41
C THR A 465 -34.92 -28.70 -6.02
N CYS A 466 -34.60 -27.60 -6.70
CA CYS A 466 -35.04 -26.26 -6.32
C CYS A 466 -36.48 -25.98 -6.78
N ILE A 467 -36.81 -26.29 -8.04
CA ILE A 467 -38.12 -25.97 -8.61
C ILE A 467 -39.26 -26.66 -7.84
N PRO A 468 -39.22 -27.97 -7.54
CA PRO A 468 -40.26 -28.61 -6.75
C PRO A 468 -40.41 -28.02 -5.35
N ALA A 469 -39.31 -27.63 -4.71
CA ALA A 469 -39.34 -27.01 -3.38
C ALA A 469 -40.01 -25.62 -3.41
N ILE A 470 -39.70 -24.80 -4.43
CA ILE A 470 -40.33 -23.50 -4.65
C ILE A 470 -41.83 -23.66 -4.94
N LEU A 471 -42.20 -24.60 -5.82
CA LEU A 471 -43.60 -24.89 -6.15
C LEU A 471 -44.40 -25.36 -4.92
N ASN A 472 -43.77 -26.14 -4.04
CA ASN A 472 -44.40 -26.55 -2.80
C ASN A 472 -44.62 -25.37 -1.85
N GLU A 473 -43.64 -24.46 -1.75
CA GLU A 473 -43.74 -23.28 -0.88
C GLU A 473 -44.74 -22.23 -1.42
N TYR A 474 -44.94 -22.15 -2.74
CA TYR A 474 -45.96 -21.30 -3.35
C TYR A 474 -47.40 -21.69 -2.96
N ARG A 475 -47.63 -22.94 -2.50
CA ARG A 475 -48.96 -23.37 -2.02
C ARG A 475 -49.38 -22.70 -0.72
N THR A 476 -48.51 -21.92 -0.08
CA THR A 476 -48.83 -21.16 1.13
C THR A 476 -49.81 -20.02 0.85
N ALA A 477 -50.67 -19.71 1.83
CA ALA A 477 -51.68 -18.66 1.68
C ALA A 477 -51.11 -17.23 1.70
N GLU A 478 -49.87 -17.05 2.17
CA GLU A 478 -49.26 -15.73 2.33
C GLU A 478 -48.80 -15.17 0.99
N LEU A 479 -49.39 -14.04 0.57
CA LEU A 479 -49.09 -13.37 -0.70
C LEU A 479 -47.61 -12.97 -0.84
N ASN A 480 -46.97 -12.57 0.27
CA ASN A 480 -45.56 -12.19 0.29
C ASN A 480 -44.64 -13.37 -0.07
N VAL A 481 -44.97 -14.57 0.44
CA VAL A 481 -44.23 -15.80 0.18
C VAL A 481 -44.44 -16.24 -1.27
N ARG A 482 -45.70 -16.22 -1.75
CA ARG A 482 -46.03 -16.51 -3.16
C ARG A 482 -45.28 -15.58 -4.12
N THR A 483 -45.26 -14.29 -3.83
CA THR A 483 -44.53 -13.29 -4.64
C THR A 483 -43.01 -13.51 -4.57
N GLY A 484 -42.47 -13.88 -3.41
CA GLY A 484 -41.05 -14.26 -3.27
C GLY A 484 -40.68 -15.49 -4.08
N CYS A 485 -41.54 -16.51 -4.08
CA CYS A 485 -41.37 -17.72 -4.88
C CYS A 485 -41.36 -17.40 -6.39
N LEU A 486 -42.27 -16.55 -6.87
CA LEU A 486 -42.27 -16.10 -8.28
C LEU A 486 -40.98 -15.38 -8.66
N LYS A 487 -40.52 -14.43 -7.84
CA LYS A 487 -39.25 -13.73 -8.10
C LYS A 487 -38.05 -14.67 -8.11
N ALA A 488 -38.01 -15.61 -7.17
CA ALA A 488 -36.95 -16.62 -7.10
C ALA A 488 -36.98 -17.49 -8.37
N LEU A 489 -38.17 -17.88 -8.80
CA LEU A 489 -38.36 -18.67 -10.03
C LEU A 489 -37.91 -17.90 -11.28
N THR A 490 -38.27 -16.62 -11.44
CA THR A 490 -37.77 -15.78 -12.53
C THR A 490 -36.25 -15.84 -12.60
N PHE A 491 -35.58 -15.59 -11.47
CA PHE A 491 -34.12 -15.61 -11.44
C PHE A 491 -33.54 -17.02 -11.66
N VAL A 492 -34.22 -18.09 -11.22
CA VAL A 492 -33.79 -19.47 -11.50
C VAL A 492 -33.81 -19.73 -13.00
N PHE A 493 -34.88 -19.35 -13.71
CA PHE A 493 -34.97 -19.52 -15.16
C PHE A 493 -33.93 -18.67 -15.91
N GLU A 494 -33.69 -17.44 -15.45
CA GLU A 494 -32.68 -16.55 -16.02
C GLU A 494 -31.24 -17.06 -15.81
N TYR A 495 -30.89 -17.50 -14.59
CA TYR A 495 -29.54 -17.99 -14.26
C TYR A 495 -29.24 -19.37 -14.85
N VAL A 496 -30.16 -20.32 -14.70
CA VAL A 496 -29.94 -21.71 -15.15
C VAL A 496 -30.05 -21.82 -16.67
N GLY A 497 -30.81 -20.93 -17.32
CA GLY A 497 -30.94 -20.85 -18.77
C GLY A 497 -31.54 -22.13 -19.37
N PRO A 498 -30.87 -22.80 -20.33
CA PRO A 498 -31.49 -23.83 -21.16
C PRO A 498 -31.98 -25.07 -20.40
N GLN A 499 -31.40 -25.41 -19.24
CA GLN A 499 -31.86 -26.56 -18.45
C GLN A 499 -33.24 -26.33 -17.81
N SER A 500 -33.65 -25.07 -17.63
CA SER A 500 -34.97 -24.74 -17.08
C SER A 500 -36.11 -25.07 -18.04
N ALA A 501 -35.85 -25.21 -19.35
CA ALA A 501 -36.84 -25.52 -20.37
C ALA A 501 -37.60 -26.83 -20.08
N TYR A 502 -36.94 -27.82 -19.46
CA TYR A 502 -37.56 -29.10 -19.08
C TYR A 502 -38.61 -28.98 -17.97
N TYR A 503 -38.68 -27.83 -17.29
CA TYR A 503 -39.56 -27.60 -16.14
C TYR A 503 -40.71 -26.63 -16.44
N VAL A 504 -40.81 -26.14 -17.67
CA VAL A 504 -41.86 -25.19 -18.09
C VAL A 504 -43.25 -25.76 -17.80
N ASP A 505 -43.51 -27.00 -18.18
CA ASP A 505 -44.81 -27.67 -17.96
C ASP A 505 -45.19 -27.76 -16.46
N SER A 506 -44.19 -27.90 -15.58
CA SER A 506 -44.41 -27.96 -14.14
C SER A 506 -44.74 -26.60 -13.53
N VAL A 507 -44.29 -25.51 -14.17
CA VAL A 507 -44.41 -24.14 -13.70
C VAL A 507 -45.66 -23.44 -14.26
N VAL A 508 -46.15 -23.83 -15.44
CA VAL A 508 -47.30 -23.21 -16.11
C VAL A 508 -48.51 -23.08 -15.20
N THR A 509 -48.87 -24.15 -14.49
CA THR A 509 -50.04 -24.14 -13.56
C THR A 509 -49.91 -23.10 -12.44
N MET A 510 -48.69 -22.85 -11.97
CA MET A 510 -48.42 -21.81 -10.97
C MET A 510 -48.53 -20.40 -11.58
N LEU A 511 -48.04 -20.22 -12.81
CA LEU A 511 -48.14 -18.92 -13.51
C LEU A 511 -49.59 -18.58 -13.85
N GLU A 512 -50.40 -19.57 -14.25
CA GLU A 512 -51.84 -19.37 -14.48
C GLU A 512 -52.56 -18.87 -13.21
N ASP A 513 -52.29 -19.48 -12.05
CA ASP A 513 -52.81 -19.02 -10.76
C ASP A 513 -52.34 -17.58 -10.47
N ALA A 514 -51.03 -17.33 -10.58
CA ALA A 514 -50.45 -16.02 -10.27
C ALA A 514 -50.96 -14.88 -11.18
N LEU A 515 -51.20 -15.17 -12.47
CA LEU A 515 -51.72 -14.21 -13.45
C LEU A 515 -53.20 -13.88 -13.22
N THR A 516 -53.94 -14.74 -12.53
CA THR A 516 -55.37 -14.53 -12.21
C THR A 516 -55.60 -13.91 -10.82
N ASP A 517 -54.54 -13.70 -10.03
CA ASP A 517 -54.64 -13.08 -8.71
C ASP A 517 -55.13 -11.62 -8.79
N ARG A 518 -55.78 -11.15 -7.71
CA ARG A 518 -56.30 -9.78 -7.61
C ARG A 518 -55.18 -8.75 -7.47
N ASP A 519 -54.07 -9.13 -6.84
CA ASP A 519 -52.97 -8.21 -6.60
C ASP A 519 -52.20 -7.85 -7.89
N LEU A 520 -51.96 -6.55 -8.10
CA LEU A 520 -51.30 -6.04 -9.31
C LEU A 520 -49.81 -6.40 -9.35
N VAL A 521 -49.12 -6.33 -8.20
CA VAL A 521 -47.67 -6.59 -8.11
C VAL A 521 -47.38 -8.07 -8.32
N HIS A 522 -48.24 -8.94 -7.79
CA HIS A 522 -48.18 -10.37 -7.99
C HIS A 522 -48.32 -10.73 -9.48
N ARG A 523 -49.33 -10.18 -10.16
CA ARG A 523 -49.53 -10.37 -11.61
C ARG A 523 -48.39 -9.80 -12.45
N GLN A 524 -47.88 -8.61 -12.11
CA GLN A 524 -46.73 -8.03 -12.81
C GLN A 524 -45.48 -8.90 -12.67
N THR A 525 -45.25 -9.46 -11.48
CA THR A 525 -44.14 -10.39 -11.26
C THR A 525 -44.33 -11.65 -12.09
N ALA A 526 -45.54 -12.23 -12.10
CA ALA A 526 -45.87 -13.41 -12.90
C ALA A 526 -45.73 -13.20 -14.42
N MET A 527 -45.94 -11.98 -14.92
CA MET A 527 -45.68 -11.65 -16.33
C MET A 527 -44.18 -11.54 -16.66
N SER A 528 -43.34 -11.28 -15.66
CA SER A 528 -41.89 -11.18 -15.82
C SER A 528 -41.16 -12.51 -15.61
N SER A 529 -41.75 -13.41 -14.81
CA SER A 529 -41.40 -14.82 -14.66
C SER A 529 -41.71 -15.60 -15.93
#